data_AF-A0A1Y1UUT8-F1
#
_entry.id   AF-A0A1Y1UUT8-F1
#
_cell.length_a   1.000
_cell.length_b   1.000
_cell.length_c   1.000
_cell.angle_alpha   90.00
_cell.angle_beta   90.00
_cell.angle_gamma   90.00
#
_symmetry.space_group_name_H-M   'P 1'
#
loop_
_entity.id
_entity.type
_entity.pdbx_description
1 polymer ?
#
loop_
_entity_poly.entity_id
_entity_poly.type
_entity_poly.pdbx_seq_one_letter_code
_entity_poly.pdbx_strand_id
1 'polypeptide(L)'
;MWPFKSAEKILLKKMDINPFYPYILKDNELIINARNKYYWISVILVIITLSGTLITWLVKGFKNLFFLIFVISFIASLIFSISKLGINIYKLVADEELYIFMKINIYGKKVTLSDIYNIYIRVKKTDQWGTRKYYLILGGYKMNPLTISGKTKNIEELRRLGVMIAENLNINFFDYPNCSPYHAIIHYPPDYDYEVVL
;
A
#
# COMPACT_ATOMS: atom_id res chain seq x y z
N MET A 1 -15.84 -19.42 -20.68
CA MET A 1 -14.85 -19.03 -19.65
C MET A 1 -14.23 -17.71 -20.07
N TRP A 2 -14.58 -16.58 -19.45
CA TRP A 2 -14.00 -15.27 -19.81
C TRP A 2 -12.48 -15.33 -19.63
N PRO A 3 -11.66 -14.84 -20.58
CA PRO A 3 -10.22 -14.85 -20.41
C PRO A 3 -9.84 -13.75 -19.41
N PHE A 4 -9.73 -14.10 -18.14
CA PHE A 4 -9.05 -13.23 -17.18
C PHE A 4 -7.65 -12.94 -17.73
N LYS A 5 -7.35 -11.68 -18.02
CA LYS A 5 -5.99 -11.28 -18.40
C LYS A 5 -5.05 -11.66 -17.25
N SER A 6 -3.95 -12.30 -17.59
CA SER A 6 -2.97 -12.73 -16.60
C SER A 6 -2.42 -11.50 -15.84
N ALA A 7 -2.05 -11.68 -14.56
CA ALA A 7 -1.66 -10.58 -13.69
C ALA A 7 -0.43 -9.81 -14.23
N GLU A 8 0.43 -10.52 -14.95
CA GLU A 8 1.64 -10.01 -15.61
C GLU A 8 1.27 -9.10 -16.78
N LYS A 9 0.33 -9.51 -17.64
CA LYS A 9 -0.14 -8.66 -18.76
C LYS A 9 -0.77 -7.37 -18.26
N ILE A 10 -1.47 -7.42 -17.12
CA ILE A 10 -2.05 -6.22 -16.49
C ILE A 10 -0.94 -5.34 -15.92
N LEU A 11 0.05 -5.93 -15.27
CA LEU A 11 1.19 -5.18 -14.71
C LEU A 11 2.02 -4.54 -15.82
N LEU A 12 2.37 -5.28 -16.86
CA LEU A 12 3.10 -4.80 -18.02
C LEU A 12 2.37 -3.62 -18.68
N LYS A 13 1.05 -3.75 -18.92
CA LYS A 13 0.26 -2.63 -19.45
C LYS A 13 0.32 -1.37 -18.57
N LYS A 14 0.41 -1.51 -17.25
CA LYS A 14 0.57 -0.35 -16.34
C LYS A 14 1.96 0.27 -16.46
N MET A 15 3.00 -0.55 -16.63
CA MET A 15 4.37 -0.10 -16.84
C MET A 15 4.53 0.58 -18.20
N ASP A 16 3.85 0.10 -19.25
CA ASP A 16 3.86 0.72 -20.58
C ASP A 16 3.22 2.11 -20.56
N ILE A 17 2.16 2.30 -19.76
CA ILE A 17 1.50 3.59 -19.57
C ILE A 17 2.33 4.51 -18.67
N ASN A 18 2.97 3.94 -17.66
CA ASN A 18 3.74 4.67 -16.66
C ASN A 18 5.05 3.91 -16.35
N PRO A 19 6.18 4.35 -16.94
CA PRO A 19 7.48 3.71 -16.73
C PRO A 19 7.90 3.64 -15.27
N PHE A 20 7.46 4.60 -14.45
CA PHE A 20 7.76 4.68 -13.02
C PHE A 20 6.70 4.03 -12.13
N TYR A 21 5.83 3.17 -12.68
CA TYR A 21 4.84 2.45 -11.88
C TYR A 21 5.51 1.71 -10.71
N PRO A 22 5.02 1.81 -9.46
CA PRO A 22 3.73 2.37 -9.03
C PRO A 22 3.72 3.88 -8.71
N TYR A 23 4.85 4.58 -8.82
CA TYR A 23 4.96 6.01 -8.61
C TYR A 23 4.40 6.80 -9.78
N ILE A 24 3.95 8.03 -9.51
CA ILE A 24 3.56 8.98 -10.54
C ILE A 24 4.59 10.11 -10.51
N LEU A 25 5.17 10.42 -11.66
CA LEU A 25 6.07 11.56 -11.82
C LEU A 25 5.25 12.86 -11.78
N LYS A 26 5.54 13.71 -10.80
CA LYS A 26 4.92 15.02 -10.64
C LYS A 26 5.98 16.03 -10.21
N ASP A 27 6.15 17.10 -10.97
CA ASP A 27 7.12 18.18 -10.66
C ASP A 27 8.54 17.65 -10.42
N ASN A 28 8.97 16.68 -11.25
CA ASN A 28 10.23 15.93 -11.12
C ASN A 28 10.38 15.06 -9.87
N GLU A 29 9.33 14.92 -9.06
CA GLU A 29 9.28 14.01 -7.91
C GLU A 29 8.44 12.77 -8.23
N LEU A 30 8.87 11.61 -7.73
CA LEU A 30 8.10 10.37 -7.81
C LEU A 30 7.21 10.24 -6.58
N ILE A 31 5.88 10.28 -6.77
CA ILE A 31 4.91 10.34 -5.66
C ILE A 31 3.87 9.22 -5.75
N ILE A 32 3.52 8.64 -4.60
CA ILE A 32 2.36 7.76 -4.42
C ILE A 32 1.47 8.32 -3.32
N ASN A 33 0.19 8.49 -3.65
CA ASN A 33 -0.85 8.81 -2.68
C ASN A 33 -1.63 7.54 -2.33
N ALA A 34 -1.36 6.98 -1.15
CA ALA A 34 -2.07 5.82 -0.64
C ALA A 34 -3.05 6.23 0.47
N ARG A 35 -4.35 6.12 0.17
CA ARG A 35 -5.39 6.23 1.18
C ARG A 35 -5.62 4.89 1.86
N ASN A 36 -6.08 4.90 3.10
CA ASN A 36 -6.48 3.67 3.78
C ASN A 36 -7.61 2.97 2.99
N LYS A 37 -7.45 1.67 2.71
CA LYS A 37 -8.44 0.87 1.96
C LYS A 37 -9.83 0.84 2.61
N TYR A 38 -9.91 1.03 3.93
CA TYR A 38 -11.17 1.02 4.68
C TYR A 38 -11.87 2.38 4.75
N TYR A 39 -11.29 3.45 4.19
CA TYR A 39 -11.87 4.78 4.21
C TYR A 39 -13.26 4.85 3.56
N TRP A 40 -13.42 4.27 2.37
CA TRP A 40 -14.72 4.30 1.69
C TRP A 40 -15.78 3.47 2.41
N ILE A 41 -15.36 2.34 3.00
CA ILE A 41 -16.24 1.51 3.82
C ILE A 41 -16.69 2.28 5.07
N SER A 42 -15.80 3.06 5.70
CA SER A 42 -16.17 3.87 6.85
C SER A 42 -17.14 4.99 6.48
N VAL A 43 -16.95 5.66 5.33
CA VAL A 43 -17.88 6.68 4.83
C VAL A 43 -19.27 6.10 4.56
N ILE A 44 -19.34 4.94 3.90
CA ILE A 44 -20.61 4.25 3.63
C ILE A 44 -21.31 3.88 4.94
N LEU A 45 -20.56 3.38 5.92
CA LEU A 45 -21.11 3.03 7.23
C LEU A 45 -21.71 4.24 7.95
N VAL A 46 -21.05 5.41 7.87
CA VAL A 46 -21.59 6.68 8.40
C VAL A 46 -22.91 7.05 7.73
N ILE A 47 -22.99 6.94 6.39
CA ILE A 47 -24.23 7.25 5.65
C ILE A 47 -25.36 6.31 6.08
N ILE A 48 -25.12 4.99 6.13
CA ILE A 48 -26.13 4.00 6.51
C ILE A 48 -26.63 4.24 7.94
N THR A 49 -25.73 4.44 8.89
CA THR A 49 -26.09 4.65 10.30
C THR A 49 -26.80 5.99 10.53
N LEU A 50 -26.43 7.04 9.79
CA LEU A 50 -27.14 8.32 9.80
C LEU A 50 -28.56 8.19 9.24
N SER A 51 -28.72 7.56 8.08
CA SER A 51 -30.03 7.31 7.48
C SER A 51 -30.93 6.49 8.41
N GLY A 52 -30.39 5.42 9.03
CA GLY A 52 -31.12 4.62 10.01
C GLY A 52 -31.56 5.43 11.23
N THR A 53 -30.71 6.33 11.72
CA THR A 53 -31.03 7.24 12.83
C THR A 53 -32.18 8.18 12.47
N LEU A 54 -32.14 8.79 11.28
CA LEU A 54 -33.17 9.72 10.81
C LEU A 54 -34.52 9.00 10.58
N ILE A 55 -34.52 7.83 9.95
CA ILE A 55 -35.74 7.06 9.70
C ILE A 55 -36.39 6.62 11.02
N THR A 56 -35.59 6.10 11.95
CA THR A 56 -36.12 5.63 13.24
C THR A 56 -36.64 6.78 14.09
N TRP A 57 -36.01 7.95 14.03
CA TRP A 57 -36.52 9.17 14.63
C TRP A 57 -37.89 9.56 14.06
N LEU A 58 -38.01 9.65 12.73
CA LEU A 58 -39.25 10.08 12.07
C LEU A 58 -40.41 9.11 12.28
N VAL A 59 -40.15 7.81 12.30
CA VAL A 59 -41.21 6.78 12.37
C VAL A 59 -41.56 6.42 13.83
N LYS A 60 -40.57 6.32 14.71
CA LYS A 60 -40.75 5.75 16.06
C LYS A 60 -40.44 6.72 17.21
N GLY A 61 -39.90 7.90 16.90
CA GLY A 61 -39.53 8.90 17.89
C GLY A 61 -38.31 8.56 18.73
N PHE A 62 -37.87 9.52 19.55
CA PHE A 62 -36.62 9.47 20.30
C PHE A 62 -36.54 8.40 21.39
N LYS A 63 -37.68 7.95 21.92
CA LYS A 63 -37.73 6.96 23.02
C LYS A 63 -37.53 5.52 22.55
N ASN A 64 -37.43 5.30 21.23
CA ASN A 64 -37.36 3.97 20.68
C ASN A 64 -35.95 3.35 20.86
N LEU A 65 -35.88 2.08 21.28
CA LEU A 65 -34.62 1.35 21.43
C LEU A 65 -33.81 1.28 20.13
N PHE A 66 -34.47 1.12 18.97
CA PHE A 66 -33.79 1.10 17.68
C PHE A 66 -33.16 2.45 17.36
N PHE A 67 -33.81 3.56 17.72
CA PHE A 67 -33.22 4.89 17.56
C PHE A 67 -31.91 4.98 18.36
N LEU A 68 -31.91 4.56 19.62
CA LEU A 68 -30.70 4.54 20.46
C LEU A 68 -29.59 3.68 19.84
N ILE A 69 -29.91 2.48 19.34
CA ILE A 69 -28.94 1.59 18.67
C ILE A 69 -28.32 2.26 17.45
N PHE A 70 -29.12 2.91 16.60
CA PHE A 70 -28.61 3.60 15.43
C PHE A 70 -27.77 4.82 15.77
N VAL A 71 -28.12 5.58 16.82
CA VAL A 71 -27.31 6.70 17.32
C VAL A 71 -25.94 6.22 17.79
N ILE A 72 -25.88 5.17 18.61
CA ILE A 72 -24.61 4.61 19.09
C ILE A 72 -23.77 4.09 17.91
N SER A 73 -24.43 3.41 16.96
CA SER A 73 -23.77 2.91 15.75
C SER A 73 -23.22 4.03 14.87
N PHE A 74 -23.93 5.16 14.79
CA PHE A 74 -23.49 6.36 14.07
C PHE A 74 -22.28 7.01 14.73
N ILE A 75 -22.27 7.13 16.06
CA ILE A 75 -21.12 7.66 16.80
C ILE A 75 -19.90 6.76 16.57
N ALA A 76 -20.07 5.44 16.68
CA ALA A 76 -19.00 4.47 16.44
C ALA A 76 -18.48 4.53 14.99
N SER A 77 -19.37 4.64 14.00
CA SER A 77 -18.98 4.74 12.58
C SER A 77 -18.25 6.05 12.29
N LEU A 78 -18.62 7.15 12.95
CA LEU A 78 -17.95 8.43 12.84
C LEU A 78 -16.53 8.37 13.40
N ILE A 79 -16.34 7.83 14.61
CA ILE A 79 -15.02 7.62 15.22
C ILE A 79 -14.16 6.73 14.30
N PHE A 80 -14.73 5.64 13.78
CA PHE A 80 -14.05 4.77 12.84
C PHE A 80 -13.62 5.53 11.58
N SER A 81 -14.50 6.34 10.98
CA SER A 81 -14.18 7.13 9.78
C SER A 81 -13.08 8.15 10.03
N ILE A 82 -13.12 8.86 11.17
CA ILE A 82 -12.08 9.79 11.58
C ILE A 82 -10.72 9.09 11.68
N SER A 83 -10.68 7.88 12.24
CA SER A 83 -9.45 7.09 12.33
C SER A 83 -8.86 6.70 10.96
N LYS A 84 -9.66 6.70 9.89
CA LYS A 84 -9.27 6.30 8.53
C LYS A 84 -9.13 7.45 7.53
N LEU A 85 -9.39 8.70 7.95
CA LEU A 85 -9.22 9.89 7.11
C LEU A 85 -7.79 10.13 6.63
N GLY A 86 -6.79 9.56 7.31
CA GLY A 86 -5.39 9.81 7.01
C GLY A 86 -4.97 9.39 5.60
N ILE A 87 -4.09 10.19 5.01
CA ILE A 87 -3.46 9.97 3.71
C ILE A 87 -1.98 9.67 3.95
N ASN A 88 -1.49 8.60 3.32
CA ASN A 88 -0.08 8.28 3.27
C ASN A 88 0.46 8.75 1.91
N ILE A 89 1.49 9.58 1.94
CA ILE A 89 2.21 10.05 0.75
C ILE A 89 3.62 9.46 0.81
N TYR A 90 3.99 8.70 -0.21
CA TYR A 90 5.34 8.18 -0.37
C TYR A 90 6.01 8.96 -1.50
N LYS A 91 7.12 9.62 -1.20
CA LYS A 91 7.94 10.32 -2.19
C LYS A 91 9.29 9.63 -2.30
N LEU A 92 9.77 9.49 -3.53
CA LEU A 92 11.13 9.05 -3.82
C LEU A 92 11.88 10.24 -4.41
N VAL A 93 13.01 10.59 -3.81
CA VAL A 93 13.86 11.72 -4.21
C VAL A 93 15.13 11.12 -4.81
N ALA A 94 15.20 11.09 -6.14
CA ALA A 94 16.27 10.40 -6.85
C ALA A 94 17.64 11.07 -6.62
N ASP A 95 17.68 12.40 -6.54
CA ASP A 95 18.94 13.16 -6.48
C ASP A 95 19.72 12.99 -5.17
N GLU A 96 19.02 12.66 -4.08
CA GLU A 96 19.62 12.57 -2.74
C GLU A 96 19.74 11.12 -2.25
N GLU A 97 19.35 10.10 -3.03
CA GLU A 97 19.29 8.70 -2.58
C GLU A 97 18.46 8.53 -1.29
N LEU A 98 17.38 9.31 -1.17
CA LEU A 98 16.49 9.33 -0.02
C LEU A 98 15.05 9.03 -0.45
N TYR A 99 14.29 8.47 0.48
CA TYR A 99 12.83 8.44 0.36
C TYR A 99 12.17 9.10 1.55
N ILE A 100 11.05 9.76 1.27
CA ILE A 100 10.28 10.52 2.24
C ILE A 100 8.91 9.89 2.37
N PHE A 101 8.59 9.41 3.57
CA PHE A 101 7.27 8.94 3.93
C PHE A 101 6.55 10.00 4.77
N MET A 102 5.44 10.52 4.25
CA MET A 102 4.58 11.45 4.96
C MET A 102 3.24 10.80 5.29
N LYS A 103 2.88 10.78 6.56
CA LYS A 103 1.56 10.39 7.04
C LYS A 103 0.82 11.62 7.52
N ILE A 104 -0.24 12.00 6.81
CA ILE A 104 -1.12 13.11 7.16
C ILE A 104 -2.37 12.50 7.79
N ASN A 105 -2.68 12.84 9.04
CA ASN A 105 -3.91 12.43 9.71
C ASN A 105 -4.53 13.62 10.45
N ILE A 106 -5.63 13.38 11.17
CA ILE A 106 -6.31 14.44 11.93
C ILE A 106 -5.46 15.01 13.07
N TYR A 107 -4.46 14.26 13.54
CA TYR A 107 -3.52 14.68 14.59
C TYR A 107 -2.29 15.43 14.02
N GLY A 108 -2.24 15.66 12.71
CA GLY A 108 -1.19 16.40 12.03
C GLY A 108 -0.38 15.60 11.02
N LYS A 109 0.78 16.14 10.66
CA LYS A 109 1.70 15.59 9.67
C LYS A 109 2.88 14.92 10.37
N LYS A 110 3.10 13.64 10.11
CA LYS A 110 4.32 12.92 10.51
C LYS A 110 5.18 12.67 9.27
N VAL A 111 6.42 13.14 9.29
CA VAL A 111 7.39 12.96 8.20
C VAL A 111 8.47 12.00 8.69
N THR A 112 8.77 10.98 7.90
CA THR A 112 9.90 10.07 8.09
C THR A 112 10.77 10.17 6.87
N LEU A 113 12.05 10.46 7.09
CA LEU A 113 13.09 10.44 6.06
C LEU A 113 13.97 9.23 6.33
N SER A 114 14.35 8.51 5.28
CA SER A 114 15.18 7.32 5.37
C SER A 114 15.87 7.06 4.03
N ASP A 115 16.99 6.36 4.09
CA ASP A 115 17.85 6.09 2.94
C ASP A 115 17.21 5.12 1.95
N ILE A 116 17.53 5.28 0.68
CA ILE A 116 16.94 4.53 -0.43
C ILE A 116 17.13 3.01 -0.33
N TYR A 117 18.19 2.53 0.35
CA TYR A 117 18.38 1.08 0.56
C TYR A 117 17.26 0.43 1.38
N ASN A 118 16.53 1.21 2.18
CA ASN A 118 15.40 0.74 2.99
C ASN A 118 14.08 0.66 2.21
N ILE A 119 14.03 1.09 0.95
CA ILE A 119 12.86 0.92 0.07
C ILE A 119 13.15 -0.12 -1.01
N TYR A 120 12.17 -0.97 -1.30
CA TYR A 120 12.37 -2.10 -2.20
C TYR A 120 11.08 -2.62 -2.82
N ILE A 121 11.22 -3.29 -3.97
CA ILE A 121 10.21 -4.18 -4.52
C ILE A 121 10.45 -5.58 -3.96
N ARG A 122 9.40 -6.27 -3.53
CA ARG A 122 9.51 -7.66 -3.04
C ARG A 122 8.46 -8.60 -3.60
N VAL A 123 8.89 -9.79 -4.00
CA VAL A 123 7.99 -10.91 -4.29
C VAL A 123 7.47 -11.49 -2.98
N LYS A 124 6.15 -11.60 -2.86
CA LYS A 124 5.46 -12.26 -1.76
C LYS A 124 4.73 -13.50 -2.25
N LYS A 125 4.79 -14.54 -1.44
CA LYS A 125 4.04 -15.78 -1.63
C LYS A 125 2.70 -15.73 -0.90
N THR A 126 1.70 -16.34 -1.47
CA THR A 126 0.43 -16.65 -0.83
C THR A 126 0.05 -18.07 -1.18
N ASP A 127 -0.17 -18.88 -0.14
CA ASP A 127 -0.67 -20.23 -0.28
C ASP A 127 -2.17 -20.19 0.04
N GLN A 128 -2.99 -20.33 -1.00
CA GLN A 128 -4.44 -20.40 -0.88
C GLN A 128 -4.93 -21.71 -1.50
N TRP A 129 -5.62 -22.53 -0.70
CA TRP A 129 -6.21 -23.80 -1.13
C TRP A 129 -5.20 -24.74 -1.82
N GLY A 130 -4.00 -24.88 -1.25
CA GLY A 130 -2.93 -25.72 -1.81
C GLY A 130 -2.26 -25.17 -3.08
N THR A 131 -2.70 -24.03 -3.60
CA THR A 131 -2.08 -23.38 -4.76
C THR A 131 -1.15 -22.25 -4.33
N ARG A 132 0.12 -22.34 -4.73
CA ARG A 132 1.12 -21.29 -4.50
C ARG A 132 0.90 -20.19 -5.53
N LYS A 133 0.71 -18.95 -5.07
CA LYS A 133 0.65 -17.76 -5.91
C LYS A 133 1.62 -16.70 -5.40
N TYR A 134 2.09 -15.87 -6.31
CA TYR A 134 3.06 -14.81 -6.07
C TYR A 134 2.50 -13.47 -6.52
N TYR A 135 2.93 -12.41 -5.85
CA TYR A 135 2.60 -11.02 -6.18
C TYR A 135 3.74 -10.11 -5.73
N LEU A 136 3.82 -8.92 -6.31
CA LEU A 136 4.79 -7.91 -5.94
C LEU A 136 4.20 -6.92 -4.94
N ILE A 137 5.05 -6.50 -4.01
CA ILE A 137 4.80 -5.37 -3.13
C ILE A 137 5.90 -4.32 -3.32
N LEU A 138 5.53 -3.05 -3.19
CA LEU A 138 6.45 -1.98 -2.82
C LEU A 138 6.45 -1.89 -1.29
N GLY A 139 7.60 -2.06 -0.67
CA GLY A 139 7.77 -2.00 0.78
C GLY A 139 8.93 -1.10 1.16
N GLY A 140 8.99 -0.76 2.44
CA GLY A 140 10.16 -0.09 2.99
C GLY A 140 10.04 0.18 4.48
N TYR A 141 11.09 0.72 5.08
CA TYR A 141 11.10 1.01 6.52
C TYR A 141 9.98 2.00 6.89
N LYS A 142 9.18 1.63 7.92
CA LYS A 142 7.98 2.35 8.41
C LYS A 142 6.88 2.59 7.36
N MET A 143 6.97 1.96 6.19
CA MET A 143 5.96 2.01 5.13
C MET A 143 4.98 0.84 5.24
N ASN A 144 3.70 1.09 4.97
CA ASN A 144 2.75 -0.01 4.76
C ASN A 144 2.99 -0.62 3.37
N PRO A 145 3.20 -1.94 3.26
CA PRO A 145 3.40 -2.59 1.98
C PRO A 145 2.26 -2.31 1.00
N LEU A 146 2.59 -1.82 -0.19
CA LEU A 146 1.64 -1.56 -1.26
C LEU A 146 1.69 -2.72 -2.26
N THR A 147 0.57 -3.42 -2.45
CA THR A 147 0.47 -4.43 -3.51
C THR A 147 0.44 -3.76 -4.88
N ILE A 148 1.42 -4.08 -5.74
CA ILE A 148 1.55 -3.46 -7.07
C ILE A 148 1.10 -4.38 -8.20
N SER A 149 1.12 -5.70 -7.99
CA SER A 149 0.67 -6.70 -8.97
C SER A 149 -0.53 -7.52 -8.49
N GLY A 150 -1.23 -8.15 -9.44
CA GLY A 150 -2.13 -9.25 -9.12
C GLY A 150 -1.37 -10.51 -8.69
N LYS A 151 -2.10 -11.50 -8.16
CA LYS A 151 -1.55 -12.83 -7.80
C LYS A 151 -1.43 -13.72 -9.04
N THR A 152 -0.29 -14.39 -9.21
CA THR A 152 -0.04 -15.33 -10.31
C THR A 152 0.74 -16.57 -9.89
N LYS A 153 0.72 -17.63 -10.69
CA LYS A 153 1.62 -18.79 -10.55
C LYS A 153 2.94 -18.61 -11.33
N ASN A 154 2.97 -17.73 -12.32
CA ASN A 154 4.17 -17.51 -13.14
C ASN A 154 5.15 -16.59 -12.39
N ILE A 155 6.00 -17.21 -11.58
CA ILE A 155 6.99 -16.50 -10.77
C ILE A 155 8.10 -15.87 -11.62
N GLU A 156 8.50 -16.52 -12.71
CA GLU A 156 9.62 -16.07 -13.55
C GLU A 156 9.31 -14.73 -14.19
N GLU A 157 8.13 -14.62 -14.81
CA GLU A 157 7.69 -13.36 -15.41
C GLU A 157 7.47 -12.29 -14.34
N LEU A 158 6.99 -12.68 -13.14
CA LEU A 158 6.81 -11.74 -12.04
C LEU A 158 8.15 -11.20 -11.52
N ARG A 159 9.22 -12.02 -11.50
CA ARG A 159 10.57 -11.59 -11.16
C ARG A 159 11.12 -10.64 -12.21
N ARG A 160 10.99 -10.98 -13.50
CA ARG A 160 11.42 -10.12 -14.61
C ARG A 160 10.80 -8.73 -14.51
N LEU A 161 9.48 -8.66 -14.34
CA LEU A 161 8.76 -7.40 -14.18
C LEU A 161 9.15 -6.67 -12.88
N GLY A 162 9.38 -7.42 -11.79
CA GLY A 162 9.82 -6.84 -10.52
C GLY A 162 11.20 -6.17 -10.60
N VAL A 163 12.16 -6.81 -11.29
CA VAL A 163 13.50 -6.26 -11.56
C VAL A 163 13.38 -5.02 -12.44
N MET A 164 12.62 -5.07 -13.54
CA MET A 164 12.42 -3.90 -14.40
C MET A 164 11.82 -2.69 -13.65
N ILE A 165 10.86 -2.92 -12.75
CA ILE A 165 10.30 -1.84 -11.92
C ILE A 165 11.38 -1.27 -10.99
N ALA A 166 12.18 -2.14 -10.36
CA ALA A 166 13.23 -1.74 -9.43
C ALA A 166 14.33 -0.93 -10.13
N GLU A 167 14.74 -1.33 -11.34
CA GLU A 167 15.68 -0.59 -12.19
C GLU A 167 15.13 0.77 -12.60
N ASN A 168 13.88 0.83 -13.09
CA ASN A 168 13.25 2.10 -13.49
C ASN A 168 13.11 3.09 -12.33
N LEU A 169 12.95 2.60 -11.11
CA LEU A 169 12.84 3.40 -9.89
C LEU A 169 14.18 3.61 -9.19
N ASN A 170 15.25 2.98 -9.65
CA ASN A 170 16.54 2.94 -8.98
C ASN A 170 16.43 2.51 -7.50
N ILE A 171 15.75 1.40 -7.20
CA ILE A 171 15.58 0.83 -5.86
C ILE A 171 15.89 -0.67 -5.84
N ASN A 172 16.02 -1.26 -4.65
CA ASN A 172 16.31 -2.69 -4.51
C ASN A 172 15.14 -3.60 -4.91
N PHE A 173 15.44 -4.80 -5.43
CA PHE A 173 14.50 -5.89 -5.66
C PHE A 173 14.88 -7.14 -4.83
N PHE A 174 13.89 -7.69 -4.12
CA PHE A 174 14.02 -8.93 -3.37
C PHE A 174 13.00 -9.98 -3.83
N ASP A 175 13.47 -11.17 -4.15
CA ASP A 175 12.65 -12.34 -4.41
C ASP A 175 12.02 -12.90 -3.11
N TYR A 176 11.13 -13.89 -3.25
CA TYR A 176 10.46 -14.49 -2.10
C TYR A 176 11.39 -15.25 -1.14
N PRO A 177 12.38 -16.05 -1.60
CA PRO A 177 13.35 -16.70 -0.71
C PRO A 177 14.35 -15.66 -0.20
N ASN A 178 14.77 -15.78 1.05
CA ASN A 178 15.79 -14.87 1.59
C ASN A 178 17.13 -15.06 0.87
N CYS A 179 17.49 -16.29 0.50
CA CYS A 179 18.65 -16.58 -0.33
C CYS A 179 18.18 -16.90 -1.75
N SER A 180 18.15 -15.91 -2.62
CA SER A 180 17.77 -16.07 -4.02
C SER A 180 18.81 -15.42 -4.92
N PRO A 181 19.25 -16.08 -6.01
CA PRO A 181 20.15 -15.46 -6.98
C PRO A 181 19.44 -14.38 -7.82
N TYR A 182 18.11 -14.26 -7.69
CA TYR A 182 17.30 -13.29 -8.42
C TYR A 182 17.12 -11.97 -7.67
N HIS A 183 17.73 -11.79 -6.50
CA HIS A 183 17.76 -10.49 -5.84
C HIS A 183 18.58 -9.51 -6.69
N ALA A 184 18.08 -8.28 -6.87
CA ALA A 184 18.83 -7.21 -7.52
C ALA A 184 19.04 -6.09 -6.49
N ILE A 185 20.28 -6.00 -5.98
CA ILE A 185 20.67 -5.02 -4.98
C ILE A 185 21.39 -3.90 -5.72
N ILE A 186 20.79 -2.71 -5.70
CA ILE A 186 21.34 -1.48 -6.28
C ILE A 186 21.99 -0.67 -5.16
N HIS A 187 21.32 -0.58 -4.01
CA HIS A 187 21.70 0.24 -2.87
C HIS A 187 22.05 -0.64 -1.68
N TYR A 188 23.27 -0.54 -1.20
CA TYR A 188 23.72 -1.24 0.00
C TYR A 188 23.51 -0.34 1.22
N PRO A 189 23.21 -0.93 2.41
CA PRO A 189 23.33 -0.17 3.64
C PRO A 189 24.78 0.32 3.77
N PRO A 190 25.02 1.49 4.39
CA PRO A 190 26.37 1.93 4.68
C PRO A 190 27.09 0.85 5.50
N ASP A 191 28.38 0.67 5.24
CA ASP A 191 29.24 -0.18 6.07
C ASP A 191 29.20 0.38 7.49
N TYR A 192 28.42 -0.27 8.36
CA TYR A 192 28.58 -0.06 9.78
C TYR A 192 29.90 -0.73 10.12
N ASP A 193 30.88 0.05 10.57
CA ASP A 193 32.03 -0.46 11.31
C ASP A 193 31.49 -1.19 12.54
N TYR A 194 31.11 -2.45 12.36
CA TYR A 194 31.01 -3.36 13.46
C TYR A 194 32.45 -3.51 13.93
N GLU A 195 32.82 -2.80 15.00
CA GLU A 195 33.95 -3.21 15.82
C GLU A 195 33.66 -4.65 16.24
N VAL A 196 34.19 -5.59 15.46
CA VAL A 196 34.16 -7.00 15.77
C VAL A 196 35.06 -7.14 16.99
N VAL A 197 34.46 -7.08 18.18
CA VAL A 197 35.12 -7.53 19.40
C VAL A 197 35.34 -9.03 19.20
N LEU A 198 36.56 -9.37 18.76
CA LEU A 198 37.10 -10.73 18.65
C LEU A 198 37.19 -11.41 20.02
#